data_AF-A0A6B3CD93-F1
#
_entry.id   AF-A0A6B3CD93-F1
#
_cell.length_a   1.000
_cell.length_b   1.000
_cell.length_c   1.000
_cell.angle_alpha   90.00
_cell.angle_beta   90.00
_cell.angle_gamma   90.00
#
_symmetry.space_group_name_H-M   'P 1'
#
loop_
_entity.id
_entity.type
_entity.pdbx_description
1 polymer ?
#
loop_
_entity_poly.entity_id
_entity_poly.type
_entity_poly.pdbx_seq_one_letter_code
_entity_poly.pdbx_strand_id
1 'polypeptide(L)'
;MTETTSKYADFEGLRAQAVALRREGLSRRQIRDRLHVDNNDLLNRLLQGEPAPEWTKRPRAKDDVRAKARELRLQGMTYDQIQVELGCSKSSISLWVRDLPKPEHSRTREESSAIGRRGWEATLQRRDAERRAQKQKASDEVGTMTDRELFLLGVGLYWAEGSKSKPYRTQERVTFVNSDPGMIKVFLAWLRLVGVDDEHLRFHVLIHETADVAGAERFWAELTGAESAAFGKTSLKKHSPKTNRKNVGDNYRGCLAVRVLKGAELYRRIEGSWYGIVLGADTANRRNVRFDRD
;
A
#
# COMPACT_ATOMS: atom_id res chain seq x y z
N MET A 1 -19.06 -79.77 -14.07
CA MET A 1 -18.33 -79.15 -15.19
C MET A 1 -18.89 -77.75 -15.36
N THR A 2 -18.08 -76.77 -15.00
CA THR A 2 -18.46 -75.35 -14.83
C THR A 2 -18.78 -74.69 -16.18
N GLU A 3 -20.01 -74.22 -16.32
CA GLU A 3 -20.50 -73.42 -17.45
C GLU A 3 -19.90 -72.01 -17.41
N THR A 4 -18.76 -71.81 -18.08
CA THR A 4 -18.12 -70.50 -18.29
C THR A 4 -18.47 -69.94 -19.68
N THR A 5 -19.69 -70.14 -20.17
CA THR A 5 -20.07 -69.89 -21.57
C THR A 5 -20.94 -68.64 -21.80
N SER A 6 -21.49 -68.01 -20.76
CA SER A 6 -22.51 -66.94 -20.94
C SER A 6 -21.94 -65.54 -21.28
N LYS A 7 -20.90 -65.09 -20.60
CA LYS A 7 -20.41 -63.69 -20.73
C LYS A 7 -19.55 -63.43 -21.98
N TYR A 8 -18.85 -64.45 -22.45
CA TYR A 8 -18.05 -64.38 -23.69
C TYR A 8 -18.93 -64.51 -24.94
N ALA A 9 -20.00 -65.30 -24.88
CA ALA A 9 -20.98 -65.41 -25.96
C ALA A 9 -21.72 -64.07 -26.18
N ASP A 10 -22.06 -63.37 -25.10
CA ASP A 10 -22.68 -62.04 -25.15
C ASP A 10 -21.72 -60.99 -25.76
N PHE A 11 -20.44 -61.01 -25.40
CA PHE A 11 -19.45 -60.10 -25.98
C PHE A 11 -19.21 -60.35 -27.48
N GLU A 12 -19.01 -61.60 -27.92
CA GLU A 12 -18.78 -61.92 -29.34
C GLU A 12 -20.02 -61.62 -30.19
N GLY A 13 -21.22 -61.87 -29.67
CA GLY A 13 -22.48 -61.49 -30.33
C GLY A 13 -22.62 -59.98 -30.47
N LEU A 14 -22.37 -59.23 -29.39
CA LEU A 14 -22.41 -57.78 -29.39
C LEU A 14 -21.32 -57.17 -30.30
N ARG A 15 -20.16 -57.82 -30.38
CA ARG A 15 -19.05 -57.42 -31.26
C ARG A 15 -19.44 -57.61 -32.73
N ALA A 16 -20.01 -58.75 -33.08
CA ALA A 16 -20.48 -59.00 -34.44
C ALA A 16 -21.51 -57.95 -34.89
N GLN A 17 -22.45 -57.57 -34.01
CA GLN A 17 -23.42 -56.52 -34.29
C GLN A 17 -22.76 -55.14 -34.43
N ALA A 18 -21.83 -54.78 -33.53
CA ALA A 18 -21.12 -53.50 -33.60
C ALA A 18 -20.28 -53.37 -34.88
N VAL A 19 -19.61 -54.45 -35.30
CA VAL A 19 -18.83 -54.51 -36.55
C VAL A 19 -19.74 -54.42 -37.77
N ALA A 20 -20.89 -55.11 -37.78
CA ALA A 20 -21.87 -55.01 -38.87
C ALA A 20 -22.37 -53.57 -39.05
N LEU A 21 -22.81 -52.92 -37.97
CA LEU A 21 -23.24 -51.51 -37.99
C LEU A 21 -22.10 -50.57 -38.42
N ARG A 22 -20.85 -50.89 -38.06
CA ARG A 22 -19.68 -50.12 -38.48
C ARG A 22 -19.43 -50.23 -39.99
N ARG A 23 -19.59 -51.43 -40.56
CA ARG A 23 -19.47 -51.70 -42.00
C ARG A 23 -20.63 -51.12 -42.81
N GLU A 24 -21.81 -50.98 -42.20
CA GLU A 24 -22.94 -50.22 -42.75
C GLU A 24 -22.70 -48.70 -42.76
N GLY A 25 -21.57 -48.23 -42.22
CA GLY A 25 -21.15 -46.83 -42.30
C GLY A 25 -21.60 -45.98 -41.11
N LEU A 26 -22.12 -46.57 -40.04
CA LEU A 26 -22.55 -45.82 -38.86
C LEU A 26 -21.34 -45.25 -38.08
N SER A 27 -21.52 -44.03 -37.58
CA SER A 27 -20.57 -43.41 -36.66
C SER A 27 -20.57 -44.14 -35.32
N ARG A 28 -19.46 -44.00 -34.58
CA ARG A 28 -19.32 -44.58 -33.25
C ARG A 28 -20.47 -44.17 -32.32
N ARG A 29 -20.94 -42.92 -32.43
CA ARG A 29 -22.07 -42.40 -31.66
C ARG A 29 -23.38 -43.11 -32.02
N GLN A 30 -23.65 -43.29 -33.31
CA GLN A 30 -24.85 -44.01 -33.76
C GLN A 30 -24.83 -45.48 -33.32
N ILE A 31 -23.67 -46.14 -33.36
CA ILE A 31 -23.53 -47.54 -32.89
C ILE A 31 -23.79 -47.63 -31.38
N ARG A 32 -23.22 -46.70 -30.60
CA ARG A 32 -23.49 -46.57 -29.16
C ARG A 32 -24.98 -46.48 -28.88
N ASP A 33 -25.65 -45.56 -29.58
CA ASP A 33 -27.07 -45.25 -29.38
C ASP A 33 -27.97 -46.42 -29.86
N ARG A 34 -27.56 -47.16 -30.91
CA ARG A 34 -28.29 -48.30 -31.48
C ARG A 34 -28.16 -49.58 -30.64
N LEU A 35 -26.99 -49.82 -30.06
CA LEU A 35 -26.71 -51.00 -29.23
C LEU A 35 -26.94 -50.75 -27.74
N HIS A 36 -27.29 -49.51 -27.34
CA HIS A 36 -27.47 -49.10 -25.95
C HIS A 36 -26.23 -49.39 -25.07
N VAL A 37 -25.03 -49.22 -25.63
CA VAL A 37 -23.75 -49.46 -24.93
C VAL A 37 -23.15 -48.14 -24.48
N ASP A 38 -23.52 -47.65 -23.31
CA ASP A 38 -23.03 -46.35 -22.80
C ASP A 38 -21.58 -46.38 -22.30
N ASN A 39 -21.00 -47.57 -22.14
CA ASN A 39 -19.61 -47.75 -21.73
C ASN A 39 -18.65 -47.57 -22.91
N ASN A 40 -17.90 -46.45 -22.90
CA ASN A 40 -16.96 -46.09 -23.95
C ASN A 40 -15.79 -47.08 -24.12
N ASP A 41 -15.35 -47.74 -23.06
CA ASP A 41 -14.25 -48.72 -23.10
C ASP A 41 -14.70 -50.07 -23.64
N LEU A 42 -15.94 -50.47 -23.34
CA LEU A 42 -16.56 -51.63 -23.98
C LEU A 42 -16.75 -51.39 -25.48
N LEU A 43 -17.31 -50.23 -25.86
CA LEU A 43 -17.49 -49.86 -27.26
C LEU A 43 -16.17 -49.76 -28.04
N ASN A 44 -15.08 -49.31 -27.39
CA ASN A 44 -13.72 -49.34 -27.95
C ASN A 44 -13.28 -50.77 -28.31
N ARG A 45 -13.48 -51.73 -27.40
CA ARG A 45 -13.12 -53.14 -27.61
C ARG A 45 -13.98 -53.81 -28.67
N LEU A 46 -15.27 -53.51 -28.72
CA LEU A 46 -16.19 -54.05 -29.74
C LEU A 46 -15.82 -53.59 -31.15
N LEU A 47 -15.39 -52.33 -31.31
CA LEU A 47 -15.04 -51.74 -32.60
C LEU A 47 -13.54 -51.85 -32.95
N GLN A 48 -12.76 -52.56 -32.12
CA GLN A 48 -11.33 -52.70 -32.33
C GLN A 48 -11.03 -53.46 -33.63
N GLY A 49 -10.22 -52.83 -34.49
CA GLY A 49 -9.82 -53.37 -35.80
C GLY A 49 -10.67 -52.90 -36.98
N GLU A 50 -11.83 -52.29 -36.75
CA GLU A 50 -12.68 -51.79 -37.84
C GLU A 50 -12.48 -50.28 -38.06
N PRO A 51 -12.12 -49.83 -39.28
CA PRO A 51 -11.86 -48.43 -39.55
C PRO A 51 -13.13 -47.57 -39.36
N ALA A 52 -12.93 -46.29 -39.05
CA ALA A 52 -14.02 -45.33 -39.06
C ALA A 52 -14.51 -45.06 -40.49
N PRO A 53 -15.84 -44.92 -40.71
CA PRO A 53 -16.39 -44.51 -42.00
C PRO A 53 -15.72 -43.21 -42.48
N GLU A 54 -15.36 -43.16 -43.76
CA GLU A 54 -14.60 -42.03 -44.34
C GLU A 54 -15.29 -40.68 -44.09
N TRP A 55 -16.62 -40.61 -44.17
CA TRP A 55 -17.38 -39.38 -43.93
C TRP A 55 -17.28 -38.84 -42.49
N THR A 56 -16.94 -39.69 -41.51
CA THR A 56 -16.73 -39.29 -40.11
C THR A 56 -15.32 -38.77 -39.84
N LYS A 57 -14.36 -39.06 -40.74
CA LYS A 57 -13.01 -38.52 -40.63
C LYS A 57 -13.06 -37.05 -41.03
N ARG A 58 -12.60 -36.17 -40.13
CA ARG A 58 -12.39 -34.75 -40.44
C ARG A 58 -10.89 -34.47 -40.49
N PRO A 59 -10.19 -34.89 -41.56
CA PRO A 59 -8.74 -34.81 -41.62
C PRO A 59 -8.23 -33.36 -41.57
N ARG A 60 -9.06 -32.38 -41.95
CA ARG A 60 -8.68 -30.96 -42.05
C ARG A 60 -9.44 -30.00 -41.13
N ALA A 61 -9.99 -30.49 -40.02
CA ALA A 61 -10.73 -29.62 -39.11
C ALA A 61 -9.82 -28.52 -38.53
N LYS A 62 -10.10 -27.25 -38.90
CA LYS A 62 -9.37 -26.04 -38.46
C LYS A 62 -7.95 -25.91 -39.03
N ASP A 63 -7.62 -26.59 -40.12
CA ASP A 63 -6.29 -26.49 -40.76
C ASP A 63 -6.02 -25.09 -41.31
N ASP A 64 -7.05 -24.46 -41.85
CA ASP A 64 -7.07 -23.07 -42.32
C ASP A 64 -6.78 -22.08 -41.18
N VAL A 65 -7.46 -22.23 -40.06
CA VAL A 65 -7.27 -21.38 -38.87
C VAL A 65 -5.90 -21.64 -38.23
N ARG A 66 -5.45 -22.89 -38.22
CA ARG A 66 -4.12 -23.27 -37.75
C ARG A 66 -3.02 -22.67 -38.64
N ALA A 67 -3.18 -22.72 -39.96
CA ALA A 67 -2.23 -22.12 -40.89
C ALA A 67 -2.12 -20.62 -40.67
N LYS A 68 -3.26 -19.92 -40.52
CA LYS A 68 -3.28 -18.49 -40.23
C LYS A 68 -2.65 -18.15 -38.88
N ALA A 69 -2.91 -18.94 -37.83
CA ALA A 69 -2.27 -18.75 -36.52
C ALA A 69 -0.75 -18.85 -36.59
N ARG A 70 -0.22 -19.76 -37.42
CA ARG A 70 1.23 -19.93 -37.62
C ARG A 70 1.84 -18.75 -38.40
N GLU A 71 1.15 -18.25 -39.42
CA GLU A 71 1.56 -17.06 -40.17
C GLU A 71 1.67 -15.84 -39.24
N LEU A 72 0.61 -15.55 -38.46
CA LEU A 72 0.59 -14.45 -37.51
C LEU A 72 1.69 -14.58 -36.45
N ARG A 73 2.01 -15.82 -36.03
CA ARG A 73 3.09 -16.07 -35.08
C ARG A 73 4.46 -15.74 -35.66
N LEU A 74 4.71 -16.12 -36.92
CA LEU A 74 5.95 -15.80 -37.63
C LEU A 74 6.09 -14.29 -37.90
N GLN A 75 4.98 -13.57 -38.03
CA GLN A 75 4.94 -12.11 -38.12
C GLN A 75 5.19 -11.40 -36.77
N GLY A 76 5.41 -12.15 -35.68
CA GLY A 76 5.73 -11.59 -34.37
C GLY A 76 4.53 -11.35 -33.45
N MET A 77 3.36 -11.92 -33.73
CA MET A 77 2.21 -11.78 -32.82
C MET A 77 2.29 -12.70 -31.58
N THR A 78 1.86 -12.17 -30.45
CA THR A 78 1.69 -12.91 -29.19
C THR A 78 0.43 -13.78 -29.21
N TYR A 79 0.32 -14.75 -28.29
CA TYR A 79 -0.84 -15.63 -28.21
C TYR A 79 -2.15 -14.86 -27.99
N ASP A 80 -2.09 -13.76 -27.22
CA ASP A 80 -3.26 -12.93 -26.94
C ASP A 80 -3.71 -12.13 -28.17
N GLN A 81 -2.77 -11.64 -28.98
CA GLN A 81 -3.08 -10.99 -30.26
C GLN A 81 -3.70 -11.97 -31.26
N ILE A 82 -3.12 -13.17 -31.40
CA ILE A 82 -3.66 -14.22 -32.27
C ILE A 82 -5.06 -14.66 -31.80
N GLN A 83 -5.31 -14.68 -30.49
CA GLN A 83 -6.63 -14.99 -29.94
C GLN A 83 -7.66 -13.92 -30.31
N VAL A 84 -7.32 -12.64 -30.21
CA VAL A 84 -8.22 -11.54 -30.62
C VAL A 84 -8.49 -11.61 -32.12
N GLU A 85 -7.46 -11.88 -32.93
CA GLU A 85 -7.57 -11.93 -34.39
C GLU A 85 -8.39 -13.11 -34.90
N LEU A 86 -8.19 -14.31 -34.34
CA LEU A 86 -8.80 -15.55 -34.86
C LEU A 86 -10.00 -16.06 -34.04
N GLY A 87 -10.33 -15.42 -32.91
CA GLY A 87 -11.41 -15.84 -32.03
C GLY A 87 -11.25 -17.24 -31.43
N CYS A 88 -10.04 -17.82 -31.51
CA CYS A 88 -9.75 -19.17 -31.03
C CYS A 88 -9.25 -19.16 -29.59
N SER A 89 -9.56 -20.23 -28.84
CA SER A 89 -9.03 -20.38 -27.48
C SER A 89 -7.48 -20.37 -27.45
N LYS A 90 -6.92 -19.75 -26.41
CA LYS A 90 -5.47 -19.71 -26.16
C LYS A 90 -4.81 -21.10 -26.15
N SER A 91 -5.52 -22.11 -25.62
CA SER A 91 -5.03 -23.49 -25.59
C SER A 91 -4.88 -24.08 -27.00
N SER A 92 -5.82 -23.82 -27.91
CA SER A 92 -5.73 -24.26 -29.32
C SER A 92 -4.58 -23.57 -30.04
N ILE A 93 -4.45 -22.25 -29.87
CA ILE A 93 -3.36 -21.46 -30.47
C ILE A 93 -2.00 -21.97 -29.97
N SER A 94 -1.86 -22.17 -28.65
CA SER A 94 -0.62 -22.68 -28.06
C SER A 94 -0.23 -24.05 -28.63
N LEU A 95 -1.18 -24.95 -28.86
CA LEU A 95 -0.88 -26.26 -29.46
C LEU A 95 -0.36 -26.12 -30.89
N TRP A 96 -0.86 -25.15 -31.64
CA TRP A 96 -0.52 -24.95 -33.05
C TRP A 96 0.80 -24.22 -33.30
N VAL A 97 1.25 -23.38 -32.36
CA VAL A 97 2.35 -22.44 -32.62
C VAL A 97 3.50 -22.51 -31.59
N ARG A 98 3.43 -23.40 -30.58
CA ARG A 98 4.46 -23.53 -29.54
C ARG A 98 5.84 -23.92 -30.06
N ASP A 99 5.91 -24.54 -31.23
CA ASP A 99 7.14 -24.92 -31.93
C ASP A 99 7.78 -23.76 -32.69
N LEU A 100 7.07 -22.64 -32.87
CA LEU A 100 7.55 -21.46 -33.57
C LEU A 100 8.29 -20.50 -32.62
N PRO A 101 9.21 -19.68 -33.14
CA PRO A 101 9.97 -18.73 -32.33
C PRO A 101 9.03 -17.80 -31.56
N LYS A 102 9.46 -17.47 -30.34
CA LYS A 102 8.78 -16.47 -29.53
C LYS A 102 9.04 -15.09 -30.18
N PRO A 103 7.99 -14.28 -30.41
CA PRO A 103 8.16 -12.93 -30.87
C PRO A 103 9.12 -12.18 -29.97
N GLU A 104 9.96 -11.38 -30.60
CA GLU A 104 10.84 -10.46 -29.93
C GLU A 104 10.00 -9.28 -29.41
N HIS A 105 9.25 -9.53 -28.35
CA HIS A 105 8.52 -8.48 -27.64
C HIS A 105 9.22 -8.26 -26.30
N SER A 106 10.28 -7.44 -26.32
CA SER A 106 10.64 -6.72 -25.11
C SER A 106 9.67 -5.54 -25.01
N ARG A 107 8.73 -5.62 -24.07
CA ARG A 107 8.05 -4.38 -23.65
C ARG A 107 9.15 -3.47 -23.17
N THR A 108 9.16 -2.24 -23.65
CA THR A 108 10.10 -1.27 -23.12
C THR A 108 9.83 -1.09 -21.61
N ARG A 109 10.87 -0.76 -20.86
CA ARG A 109 10.76 -0.47 -19.42
C ARG A 109 9.72 0.63 -19.16
N GLU A 110 9.56 1.54 -20.11
CA GLU A 110 8.63 2.66 -20.09
C GLU A 110 7.18 2.22 -20.21
N GLU A 111 6.85 1.33 -21.15
CA GLU A 111 5.51 0.77 -21.30
C GLU A 111 5.09 -0.05 -20.08
N SER A 112 6.02 -0.87 -19.56
CA SER A 112 5.80 -1.68 -18.35
C SER A 112 5.57 -0.79 -17.11
N SER A 113 6.34 0.29 -16.99
CA SER A 113 6.19 1.28 -15.92
C SER A 113 4.91 2.10 -16.06
N ALA A 114 4.47 2.43 -17.28
CA ALA A 114 3.23 3.17 -17.52
C ALA A 114 1.97 2.35 -17.17
N ILE A 115 1.99 1.03 -17.41
CA ILE A 115 0.89 0.12 -17.01
C ILE A 115 0.88 -0.05 -15.49
N GLY A 116 2.05 -0.26 -14.86
CA GLY A 116 2.17 -0.35 -13.41
C GLY A 116 1.71 0.92 -12.69
N ARG A 117 2.07 2.10 -13.22
CA ARG A 117 1.64 3.40 -12.69
C ARG A 117 0.12 3.58 -12.76
N ARG A 118 -0.52 3.23 -13.88
CA ARG A 118 -1.99 3.37 -14.04
C ARG A 118 -2.79 2.48 -13.08
N GLY A 119 -2.35 1.25 -12.83
CA GLY A 119 -2.99 0.38 -11.82
C GLY A 119 -2.73 0.84 -10.38
N TRP A 120 -1.57 1.46 -10.15
CA TRP A 120 -1.17 1.94 -8.83
C TRP A 120 -1.79 3.28 -8.45
N GLU A 121 -2.10 4.13 -9.43
CA GLU A 121 -2.64 5.47 -9.20
C GLU A 121 -3.98 5.46 -8.47
N ALA A 122 -4.94 4.63 -8.90
CA ALA A 122 -6.22 4.47 -8.18
C ALA A 122 -6.02 3.94 -6.75
N THR A 123 -5.04 3.05 -6.56
CA THR A 123 -4.68 2.51 -5.23
C THR A 123 -4.05 3.59 -4.34
N LEU A 124 -3.16 4.42 -4.89
CA LEU A 124 -2.57 5.56 -4.19
C LEU A 124 -3.62 6.58 -3.81
N GLN A 125 -4.50 6.97 -4.75
CA GLN A 125 -5.58 7.92 -4.48
C GLN A 125 -6.50 7.43 -3.37
N ARG A 126 -6.89 6.15 -3.39
CA ARG A 126 -7.70 5.55 -2.32
C ARG A 126 -6.97 5.59 -0.97
N ARG A 127 -5.71 5.16 -0.92
CA ARG A 127 -4.89 5.22 0.30
C ARG A 127 -4.71 6.64 0.80
N ASP A 128 -4.53 7.61 -0.09
CA ASP A 128 -4.35 9.02 0.26
C ASP A 128 -5.66 9.64 0.77
N ALA A 129 -6.80 9.22 0.23
CA ALA A 129 -8.11 9.57 0.75
C ALA A 129 -8.34 8.96 2.15
N GLU A 130 -8.05 7.66 2.33
CA GLU A 130 -8.15 6.97 3.62
C GLU A 130 -7.25 7.64 4.69
N ARG A 131 -5.98 7.94 4.34
CA ARG A 131 -5.04 8.64 5.24
C ARG A 131 -5.57 10.02 5.63
N ARG A 132 -6.12 10.79 4.68
CA ARG A 132 -6.69 12.12 4.96
C ARG A 132 -7.94 12.01 5.85
N ALA A 133 -8.83 11.07 5.56
CA ALA A 133 -10.05 10.85 6.34
C ALA A 133 -9.73 10.46 7.79
N GLN A 134 -8.76 9.57 8.01
CA GLN A 134 -8.32 9.18 9.35
C GLN A 134 -7.73 10.36 10.13
N LYS A 135 -6.89 11.17 9.48
CA LYS A 135 -6.32 12.39 10.09
C LYS A 135 -7.40 13.40 10.42
N GLN A 136 -8.37 13.60 9.53
CA GLN A 136 -9.48 14.52 9.76
C GLN A 136 -10.32 14.05 10.95
N LYS A 137 -10.72 12.78 10.96
CA LYS A 137 -11.48 12.20 12.07
C LYS A 137 -10.76 12.37 13.41
N ALA A 138 -9.48 12.05 13.47
CA ALA A 138 -8.68 12.23 14.68
C ALA A 138 -8.56 13.71 15.09
N SER A 139 -8.52 14.63 14.13
CA SER A 139 -8.55 16.07 14.42
C SER A 139 -9.89 16.51 15.00
N ASP A 140 -11.00 15.98 14.46
CA ASP A 140 -12.36 16.32 14.91
C ASP A 140 -12.65 15.76 16.31
N GLU A 141 -12.06 14.62 16.67
CA GLU A 141 -12.15 14.02 18.01
C GLU A 141 -11.55 14.88 19.12
N VAL A 142 -10.58 15.75 18.80
CA VAL A 142 -9.97 16.67 19.79
C VAL A 142 -10.92 17.80 20.17
N GLY A 143 -11.69 18.31 19.20
CA GLY A 143 -12.63 19.42 19.42
C GLY A 143 -11.98 20.69 19.97
N THR A 144 -12.75 21.47 20.74
CA THR A 144 -12.25 22.67 21.44
C THR A 144 -11.56 22.27 22.73
N MET A 145 -10.30 22.67 22.89
CA MET A 145 -9.55 22.44 24.13
C MET A 145 -10.01 23.38 25.25
N THR A 146 -10.17 22.83 26.44
CA THR A 146 -10.32 23.61 27.68
C THR A 146 -8.98 24.17 28.15
N ASP A 147 -9.04 25.22 28.97
CA ASP A 147 -7.84 25.80 29.61
C ASP A 147 -7.03 24.75 30.37
N ARG A 148 -7.70 23.81 31.05
CA ARG A 148 -7.03 22.72 31.77
C ARG A 148 -6.29 21.78 30.82
N GLU A 149 -6.89 21.40 29.70
CA GLU A 149 -6.25 20.53 28.71
C GLU A 149 -5.06 21.22 28.06
N LEU A 150 -5.21 22.49 27.68
CA LEU A 150 -4.12 23.28 27.12
C LEU A 150 -2.99 23.45 28.15
N PHE A 151 -3.32 23.70 29.42
CA PHE A 151 -2.34 23.79 30.50
C PHE A 151 -1.51 22.51 30.64
N LEU A 152 -2.16 21.34 30.71
CA LEU A 152 -1.48 20.05 30.83
C LEU A 152 -0.65 19.72 29.59
N LEU A 153 -1.18 19.98 28.39
CA LEU A 153 -0.48 19.80 27.13
C LEU A 153 0.79 20.66 27.08
N GLY A 154 0.71 21.93 27.44
CA GLY A 154 1.87 22.83 27.43
C GLY A 154 2.95 22.43 28.42
N VAL A 155 2.57 21.97 29.62
CA VAL A 155 3.53 21.41 30.59
C VAL A 155 4.22 20.17 30.00
N GLY A 156 3.45 19.25 29.39
CA GLY A 156 4.00 18.05 28.74
C GLY A 156 4.93 18.37 27.57
N LEU A 157 4.53 19.30 26.70
CA LEU A 157 5.35 19.79 25.58
C LEU A 157 6.67 20.37 26.06
N TYR A 158 6.62 21.25 27.07
CA TYR A 158 7.83 21.83 27.64
C TYR A 158 8.71 20.75 28.27
N TRP A 159 8.13 19.76 28.97
CA TRP A 159 8.93 18.70 29.58
C TRP A 159 9.61 17.78 28.56
N ALA A 160 9.02 17.65 27.37
CA ALA A 160 9.59 16.87 26.27
C ALA A 160 10.71 17.62 25.52
N GLU A 161 10.47 18.89 25.14
CA GLU A 161 11.31 19.64 24.18
C GLU A 161 11.97 20.89 24.78
N GLY A 162 11.59 21.28 25.99
CA GLY A 162 12.09 22.45 26.69
C GLY A 162 13.44 22.24 27.35
N SER A 163 14.13 23.35 27.63
CA SER A 163 15.37 23.34 28.39
C SER A 163 15.15 22.88 29.82
N LYS A 164 16.03 22.00 30.31
CA LYS A 164 16.01 21.52 31.69
C LYS A 164 17.20 22.08 32.46
N SER A 165 16.92 22.60 33.65
CA SER A 165 17.94 22.92 34.64
C SER A 165 18.66 21.63 35.05
N LYS A 166 19.97 21.71 35.32
CA LYS A 166 20.77 20.54 35.71
C LYS A 166 21.39 20.80 37.09
N PRO A 167 21.55 19.78 37.95
CA PRO A 167 22.11 19.99 39.30
C PRO A 167 23.47 20.68 39.32
N TYR A 168 24.33 20.37 38.34
CA TYR A 168 25.65 20.97 38.18
C TYR A 168 25.65 22.32 37.46
N ARG A 169 24.48 22.79 37.00
CA ARG A 169 24.31 24.04 36.25
C ARG A 169 22.86 24.52 36.38
N THR A 170 22.54 25.09 37.53
CA THR A 170 21.20 25.59 37.83
C THR A 170 20.86 26.74 36.90
N GLN A 171 20.04 26.47 35.89
CA GLN A 171 19.59 27.45 34.91
C GLN A 171 18.09 27.26 34.72
N GLU A 172 17.34 28.00 35.52
CA GLU A 172 15.88 28.06 35.50
C GLU A 172 15.46 29.04 34.40
N ARG A 173 15.69 28.63 33.15
CA ARG A 173 15.33 29.40 31.97
C ARG A 173 14.31 28.59 31.18
N VAL A 174 13.27 29.28 30.71
CA VAL A 174 12.28 28.70 29.83
C VAL A 174 12.73 28.96 28.40
N THR A 175 13.28 27.92 27.77
CA THR A 175 13.60 27.90 26.33
C THR A 175 12.96 26.67 25.71
N PHE A 176 12.10 26.88 24.72
CA PHE A 176 11.46 25.83 23.95
C PHE A 176 11.95 25.91 22.52
N VAL A 177 12.41 24.80 21.94
CA VAL A 177 12.96 24.79 20.57
C VAL A 177 12.25 23.73 19.76
N ASN A 178 11.59 24.12 18.68
CA ASN A 178 10.96 23.16 17.78
C ASN A 178 10.96 23.63 16.32
N SER A 179 10.89 22.71 15.37
CA SER A 179 10.77 22.99 13.95
C SER A 179 9.34 22.91 13.42
N ASP A 180 8.42 22.31 14.17
CA ASP A 180 7.01 22.20 13.82
C ASP A 180 6.27 23.51 14.16
N PRO A 181 5.66 24.20 13.17
CA PRO A 181 4.92 25.44 13.40
C PRO A 181 3.70 25.27 14.31
N GLY A 182 3.04 24.11 14.29
CA GLY A 182 1.91 23.79 15.16
C GLY A 182 2.33 23.69 16.62
N MET A 183 3.44 23.01 16.92
CA MET A 183 4.00 22.97 18.28
C MET A 183 4.35 24.35 18.82
N ILE A 184 4.95 25.22 17.99
CA ILE A 184 5.25 26.60 18.36
C ILE A 184 3.96 27.37 18.67
N LYS A 185 2.92 27.26 17.84
CA LYS A 185 1.62 27.92 18.07
C LYS A 185 0.97 27.47 19.38
N VAL A 186 0.93 26.17 19.64
CA VAL A 186 0.37 25.63 20.90
C VAL A 186 1.19 26.12 22.10
N PHE A 187 2.50 26.13 22.01
CA PHE A 187 3.35 26.62 23.10
C PHE A 187 3.13 28.11 23.38
N LEU A 188 2.98 28.96 22.35
CA LEU A 188 2.65 30.37 22.52
C LEU A 188 1.25 30.60 23.12
N ALA A 189 0.25 29.84 22.68
CA ALA A 189 -1.08 29.87 23.27
C ALA A 189 -1.05 29.49 24.75
N TRP A 190 -0.27 28.45 25.10
CA TRP A 190 -0.07 28.05 26.48
C TRP A 190 0.66 29.11 27.33
N LEU A 191 1.68 29.77 26.78
CA LEU A 191 2.39 30.86 27.45
C LEU A 191 1.43 32.00 27.82
N ARG A 192 0.55 32.39 26.89
CA ARG A 192 -0.50 33.39 27.14
C ARG A 192 -1.49 32.93 28.20
N LEU A 193 -1.92 31.65 28.16
CA LEU A 193 -2.80 31.06 29.18
C LEU A 193 -2.20 31.15 30.59
N VAL A 194 -0.89 30.92 30.74
CA VAL A 194 -0.20 31.00 32.05
C VAL A 194 0.24 32.41 32.44
N GLY A 195 -0.14 33.43 31.66
CA GLY A 195 0.06 34.85 31.97
C GLY A 195 1.41 35.40 31.53
N VAL A 196 2.03 34.87 30.48
CA VAL A 196 3.26 35.43 29.90
C VAL A 196 2.92 36.42 28.80
N ASP A 197 3.29 37.68 29.00
CA ASP A 197 3.12 38.73 28.00
C ASP A 197 4.11 38.61 26.85
N ASP A 198 3.69 39.01 25.65
CA ASP A 198 4.49 38.94 24.42
C ASP A 198 5.80 39.77 24.53
N GLU A 199 5.84 40.82 25.36
CA GLU A 199 7.04 41.62 25.63
C GLU A 199 8.17 40.83 26.30
N HIS A 200 7.84 39.76 27.03
CA HIS A 200 8.79 38.87 27.68
C HIS A 200 9.31 37.79 26.73
N LEU A 201 8.78 37.69 25.51
CA LEU A 201 9.18 36.65 24.56
C LEU A 201 10.35 37.12 23.68
N ARG A 202 11.33 36.26 23.52
CA ARG A 202 12.42 36.44 22.56
C ARG A 202 12.54 35.22 21.67
N PHE A 203 12.75 35.47 20.39
CA PHE A 203 12.80 34.46 19.36
C PHE A 203 14.20 34.37 18.77
N HIS A 204 14.66 33.16 18.47
CA HIS A 204 15.88 32.95 17.71
C HIS A 204 15.63 31.87 16.67
N VAL A 205 15.99 32.14 15.42
CA VAL A 205 15.97 31.12 14.38
C VAL A 205 17.25 30.29 14.49
N LEU A 206 17.11 28.97 14.45
CA LEU A 206 18.20 28.01 14.41
C LEU A 206 18.12 27.31 13.06
N ILE A 207 18.99 27.70 12.13
CA ILE A 207 18.93 27.23 10.76
C ILE A 207 20.32 26.82 10.26
N HIS A 208 20.33 26.01 9.22
CA HIS A 208 21.56 25.59 8.59
C HIS A 208 22.07 26.69 7.64
N GLU A 209 23.38 26.90 7.56
CA GLU A 209 23.96 28.00 6.77
C GLU A 209 23.65 27.93 5.27
N THR A 210 23.36 26.74 4.76
CA THR A 210 23.03 26.48 3.35
C THR A 210 21.56 26.70 3.01
N ALA A 211 20.72 27.06 3.98
CA ALA A 211 19.29 27.26 3.78
C ALA A 211 18.92 28.75 3.69
N ASP A 212 17.70 29.04 3.22
CA ASP A 212 17.18 30.41 3.11
C ASP A 212 16.89 31.01 4.50
N VAL A 213 17.90 31.67 5.05
CA VAL A 213 17.84 32.34 6.36
C VAL A 213 16.77 33.42 6.38
N ALA A 214 16.74 34.28 5.36
CA ALA A 214 15.84 35.41 5.30
C ALA A 214 14.38 34.94 5.17
N GLY A 215 14.12 33.90 4.37
CA GLY A 215 12.78 33.29 4.29
C GLY A 215 12.35 32.61 5.57
N ALA A 216 13.27 31.98 6.31
CA ALA A 216 12.97 31.43 7.62
C ALA A 216 12.62 32.50 8.65
N GLU A 217 13.38 33.59 8.72
CA GLU A 217 13.10 34.72 9.62
C GLU A 217 11.72 35.33 9.33
N ARG A 218 11.39 35.60 8.06
CA ARG A 218 10.06 36.09 7.67
C ARG A 218 8.95 35.11 8.04
N PHE A 219 9.14 33.82 7.74
CA PHE A 219 8.15 32.79 8.05
C PHE A 219 7.85 32.72 9.55
N TRP A 220 8.88 32.72 10.40
CA TRP A 220 8.67 32.66 11.84
C TRP A 220 8.10 33.96 12.40
N ALA A 221 8.49 35.12 11.89
CA ALA A 221 7.91 36.40 12.30
C ALA A 221 6.41 36.47 11.97
N GLU A 222 6.01 36.03 10.78
CA GLU A 222 4.60 35.94 10.39
C GLU A 222 3.83 34.94 11.26
N LEU A 223 4.41 33.77 11.54
CA LEU A 223 3.78 32.74 12.36
C LEU A 223 3.53 33.19 13.81
N THR A 224 4.50 33.88 14.41
CA THR A 224 4.41 34.34 15.80
C THR A 224 3.64 35.65 15.94
N GLY A 225 3.56 36.44 14.87
CA GLY A 225 3.04 37.80 14.90
C GLY A 225 3.95 38.78 15.66
N ALA A 226 5.19 38.39 15.94
CA ALA A 226 6.11 39.19 16.74
C ALA A 226 6.90 40.18 15.87
N GLU A 227 7.17 41.35 16.42
CA GLU A 227 8.01 42.36 15.77
C GLU A 227 9.46 41.88 15.62
N SER A 228 10.16 42.44 14.64
CA SER A 228 11.56 42.12 14.37
C SER A 228 12.47 42.35 15.58
N ALA A 229 12.14 43.31 16.46
CA ALA A 229 12.87 43.58 17.70
C ALA A 229 12.82 42.42 18.72
N ALA A 230 11.81 41.54 18.65
CA ALA A 230 11.72 40.35 19.48
C ALA A 230 12.63 39.22 18.99
N PHE A 231 13.11 39.29 17.74
CA PHE A 231 14.03 38.31 17.15
C PHE A 231 15.49 38.70 17.44
N GLY A 232 16.20 37.81 18.13
CA GLY A 232 17.64 37.90 18.29
C GLY A 232 18.39 37.30 17.10
N LYS A 233 19.73 37.40 17.15
CA LYS A 233 20.62 36.88 16.09
C LYS A 233 20.31 35.41 15.75
N THR A 234 20.11 35.15 14.45
CA THR A 234 19.96 33.82 13.90
C THR A 234 21.21 32.98 14.10
N SER A 235 21.01 31.77 14.61
CA SER A 235 22.08 30.81 14.91
C SER A 235 22.28 29.87 13.72
N LEU A 236 23.41 30.04 13.02
CA LEU A 236 23.78 29.22 11.88
C LEU A 236 24.49 27.94 12.34
N LYS A 237 23.89 26.78 12.02
CA LYS A 237 24.53 25.48 12.17
C LYS A 237 25.36 25.19 10.92
N LYS A 238 26.66 24.97 11.11
CA LYS A 238 27.61 24.62 10.04
C LYS A 238 27.29 23.27 9.41
N HIS A 239 27.61 23.12 8.14
CA HIS A 239 27.44 21.86 7.43
C HIS A 239 28.30 20.72 7.99
N SER A 240 27.66 19.57 8.23
CA SER A 240 28.35 18.30 8.47
C SER A 240 28.15 17.38 7.25
N PRO A 241 29.21 17.15 6.44
CA PRO A 241 29.12 16.37 5.20
C PRO A 241 28.66 14.91 5.39
N LYS A 242 28.70 14.39 6.62
CA LYS A 242 28.37 13.00 6.95
C LYS A 242 26.88 12.73 7.13
N THR A 243 26.03 13.76 7.05
CA THR A 243 24.59 13.59 7.26
C THR A 243 23.83 13.58 5.94
N ASN A 244 23.32 12.41 5.54
CA ASN A 244 22.34 12.28 4.45
C ASN A 244 20.98 12.81 4.92
N ARG A 245 20.92 14.13 5.13
CA ARG A 245 19.72 14.82 5.55
C ARG A 245 18.72 14.77 4.40
N LYS A 246 17.47 14.38 4.69
CA LYS A 246 16.36 14.41 3.72
C LYS A 246 15.50 15.67 3.82
N ASN A 247 15.63 16.42 4.93
CA ASN A 247 14.97 17.71 5.15
C ASN A 247 15.85 18.86 4.62
N VAL A 248 16.14 18.82 3.32
CA VAL A 248 16.88 19.83 2.55
C VAL A 248 16.01 20.14 1.35
N GLY A 249 15.46 21.35 1.34
CA GLY A 249 14.55 21.81 0.29
C GLY A 249 14.01 23.19 0.66
N ASP A 250 13.40 23.86 -0.32
CA ASP A 250 13.02 25.27 -0.23
C ASP A 250 11.99 25.59 0.88
N ASN A 251 11.31 24.56 1.38
CA ASN A 251 10.34 24.66 2.48
C ASN A 251 10.96 24.47 3.87
N TYR A 252 12.27 24.23 3.98
CA TYR A 252 12.93 24.08 5.27
C TYR A 252 13.16 25.45 5.93
N ARG A 253 12.47 25.69 7.06
CA ARG A 253 12.52 26.97 7.79
C ARG A 253 13.36 26.93 9.09
N GLY A 254 14.14 25.87 9.32
CA GLY A 254 14.88 25.73 10.58
C GLY A 254 14.01 25.37 11.79
N CYS A 255 14.55 25.56 12.98
CA CYS A 255 13.81 25.52 14.24
C CYS A 255 13.67 26.93 14.79
N LEU A 256 12.59 27.20 15.52
CA LEU A 256 12.44 28.40 16.32
C LEU A 256 12.74 28.08 17.78
N ALA A 257 13.61 28.87 18.41
CA ALA A 257 13.73 28.90 19.86
C ALA A 257 12.88 30.04 20.42
N VAL A 258 11.91 29.70 21.26
CA VAL A 258 11.12 30.63 22.06
C VAL A 258 11.75 30.71 23.44
N ARG A 259 12.14 31.92 23.86
CA ARG A 259 12.75 32.19 25.17
C ARG A 259 11.85 33.13 25.96
N VAL A 260 11.59 32.78 27.21
CA VAL A 260 10.87 33.67 28.15
C VAL A 260 11.89 34.40 29.02
N LEU A 261 11.93 35.72 28.89
CA LEU A 261 12.72 36.59 29.75
C LEU A 261 12.16 36.53 31.18
N LYS A 262 13.05 36.59 32.18
CA LYS A 262 12.69 36.48 33.60
C LYS A 262 11.89 35.19 33.95
N GLY A 263 11.98 34.15 33.14
CA GLY A 263 11.15 32.93 33.27
C GLY A 263 11.52 31.95 34.39
N ALA A 264 12.29 32.34 35.42
CA ALA A 264 12.71 31.42 36.48
C ALA A 264 11.54 30.92 37.32
N GLU A 265 10.61 31.81 37.68
CA GLU A 265 9.38 31.43 38.39
C GLU A 265 8.54 30.48 37.54
N LEU A 266 8.33 30.82 36.25
CA LEU A 266 7.60 29.98 35.32
C LEU A 266 8.24 28.59 35.18
N TYR A 267 9.57 28.52 35.08
CA TYR A 267 10.30 27.25 35.03
C TYR A 267 9.94 26.35 36.23
N ARG A 268 10.02 26.90 37.45
CA ARG A 268 9.69 26.15 38.68
C ARG A 268 8.22 25.74 38.72
N ARG A 269 7.31 26.60 38.24
CA ARG A 269 5.89 26.27 38.11
C ARG A 269 5.66 25.12 37.13
N ILE A 270 6.36 25.10 35.99
CA ILE A 270 6.28 23.99 35.02
C ILE A 270 6.79 22.70 35.65
N GLU A 271 7.95 22.75 36.32
CA GLU A 271 8.55 21.59 36.98
C GLU A 271 7.64 21.02 38.06
N GLY A 272 7.11 21.86 38.95
CA GLY A 272 6.13 21.44 39.96
C GLY A 272 4.84 20.90 39.35
N SER A 273 4.36 21.50 38.26
CA SER A 273 3.17 21.01 37.54
C SER A 273 3.42 19.64 36.93
N TRP A 274 4.60 19.39 36.36
CA TRP A 274 4.97 18.07 35.84
C TRP A 274 4.98 17.02 36.95
N TYR A 275 5.51 17.33 38.14
CA TYR A 275 5.43 16.42 39.29
C TYR A 275 3.97 16.12 39.67
N GLY A 276 3.11 17.14 39.67
CA GLY A 276 1.67 16.97 39.87
C GLY A 276 1.02 16.04 38.84
N ILE A 277 1.38 16.15 37.55
CA ILE A 277 0.90 15.26 36.48
C ILE A 277 1.33 13.82 36.74
N VAL A 278 2.60 13.59 37.10
CA VAL A 278 3.12 12.25 37.41
C VAL A 278 2.36 11.62 38.57
N LEU A 279 2.15 12.35 39.67
CA LEU A 279 1.39 11.86 40.83
C LEU A 279 -0.09 11.61 40.49
N GLY A 280 -0.68 12.47 39.66
CA GLY A 280 -2.05 12.32 39.20
C GLY A 280 -2.25 11.07 38.32
N ALA A 281 -1.27 10.77 37.45
CA ALA A 281 -1.30 9.59 36.59
C ALA A 281 -1.24 8.28 37.41
N ASP A 282 -0.37 8.19 38.41
CA ASP A 282 -0.30 7.03 39.31
C ASP A 282 -1.63 6.83 40.06
N THR A 283 -2.20 7.91 40.58
CA THR A 283 -3.50 7.86 41.28
C THR A 283 -4.63 7.39 40.38
N ALA A 284 -4.70 7.86 39.13
CA ALA A 284 -5.69 7.42 38.15
C ALA A 284 -5.56 5.91 37.86
N ASN A 285 -4.32 5.43 37.73
CA ASN A 285 -4.04 4.03 37.49
C ASN A 285 -4.49 3.15 38.66
N ARG A 286 -4.25 3.58 39.91
CA ARG A 286 -4.70 2.87 41.13
C ARG A 286 -6.22 2.83 41.28
N ARG A 287 -6.96 3.84 40.80
CA ARG A 287 -8.43 3.84 40.80
C ARG A 287 -9.01 2.86 39.79
N ASN A 288 -8.40 2.74 38.62
CA ASN A 288 -8.85 1.80 37.57
C ASN A 288 -8.62 0.33 37.95
N VAL A 289 -7.71 0.02 38.88
CA VAL A 289 -7.44 -1.35 39.37
C VAL A 289 -8.46 -1.80 40.44
N ARG A 290 -9.32 -0.91 40.98
CA ARG A 290 -10.23 -1.23 42.09
C ARG A 290 -11.61 -1.79 41.68
N PHE A 291 -11.86 -2.08 40.41
CA PHE A 291 -13.10 -2.71 39.95
C PHE A 291 -12.78 -3.91 39.06
N ASP A 292 -12.40 -5.03 39.68
CA ASP A 292 -12.45 -6.36 39.04
C ASP A 292 -12.46 -7.47 40.10
N ARG A 293 -13.27 -7.26 41.15
CA ARG A 293 -13.65 -8.30 42.11
C ARG A 293 -15.09 -8.07 42.51
N ASP A 294 -15.99 -8.70 41.76
CA ASP A 294 -17.18 -9.38 42.28
C ASP A 294 -17.31 -10.72 41.55
#